data_AF-A0A8W8NQG8-F1
#
_entry.id   AF-A0A8W8NQG8-F1
#
_cell.length_a   1.000
_cell.length_b   1.000
_cell.length_c   1.000
_cell.angle_alpha   90.00
_cell.angle_beta   90.00
_cell.angle_gamma   90.00
#
_symmetry.space_group_name_H-M   'P 1'
#
loop_
_entity.id
_entity.type
_entity.pdbx_description
1 polymer ?
#
loop_
_entity_poly.entity_id
_entity_poly.type
_entity_poly.pdbx_seq_one_letter_code
_entity_poly.pdbx_strand_id
1 'polypeptide(L)'
;SLSAEPGPCRGACPRFYYDASRNSCRPFTYGCCGGNANNFKSKKLCERSCRPRRCPNIACFVGACTIQKCDNFPEATCFAVCPCDNSRWVYNGEDVTDKC
;
A
#
# COMPACT_ATOMS: atom_id res chain seq x y z
N SER A 1 -9.38 2.67 2.31
CA SER A 1 -9.01 1.39 1.66
C SER A 1 -10.20 0.46 1.69
N LEU A 2 -10.49 -0.27 0.60
CA LEU A 2 -11.55 -1.28 0.59
C LEU A 2 -11.10 -2.54 1.36
N SER A 3 -12.01 -3.17 2.11
CA SER A 3 -11.76 -4.46 2.77
C SER A 3 -11.85 -5.61 1.77
N ALA A 4 -11.39 -6.81 2.18
CA ALA A 4 -11.61 -8.03 1.40
C ALA A 4 -13.08 -8.45 1.51
N GLU A 5 -13.75 -8.69 0.37
CA GLU A 5 -15.15 -9.10 0.34
C GLU A 5 -15.31 -10.50 -0.28
N PRO A 6 -15.77 -11.50 0.50
CA PRO A 6 -16.07 -12.82 -0.02
C PRO A 6 -17.22 -12.83 -1.03
N GLY A 7 -18.16 -11.89 -0.94
CA GLY A 7 -19.39 -11.91 -1.74
C GLY A 7 -20.40 -12.97 -1.27
N PRO A 8 -21.56 -13.10 -1.92
CA PRO A 8 -22.68 -13.89 -1.41
C PRO A 8 -22.58 -15.40 -1.74
N CYS A 9 -21.76 -15.78 -2.71
CA CYS A 9 -21.61 -17.18 -3.09
C CYS A 9 -20.73 -17.96 -2.11
N ARG A 10 -20.90 -19.29 -2.07
CA ARG A 10 -20.20 -20.21 -1.17
C ARG A 10 -19.06 -20.99 -1.83
N GLY A 11 -18.55 -20.49 -2.96
CA GLY A 11 -17.37 -21.08 -3.60
C GLY A 11 -16.09 -20.80 -2.82
N ALA A 12 -15.06 -21.62 -3.03
CA ALA A 12 -13.74 -21.41 -2.45
C ALA A 12 -12.74 -21.01 -3.54
N CYS A 13 -12.72 -19.71 -3.87
CA CYS A 13 -11.76 -19.14 -4.83
C CYS A 13 -10.64 -18.43 -4.07
N PRO A 14 -9.41 -18.97 -4.03
CA PRO A 14 -8.26 -18.27 -3.45
C PRO A 14 -7.99 -16.97 -4.24
N ARG A 15 -7.91 -15.86 -3.51
CA ARG A 15 -7.63 -14.52 -4.07
C ARG A 15 -6.70 -13.75 -3.16
N PHE A 16 -6.26 -12.60 -3.64
CA PHE A 16 -5.45 -11.66 -2.89
C PHE A 16 -6.18 -10.32 -2.80
N TYR A 17 -6.11 -9.67 -1.64
CA TYR A 17 -6.55 -8.31 -1.43
C TYR A 17 -5.37 -7.48 -0.91
N TYR A 18 -5.42 -6.17 -1.11
CA TYR A 18 -4.46 -5.23 -0.57
C TYR A 18 -4.88 -4.78 0.83
N ASP A 19 -4.02 -5.03 1.81
CA ASP A 19 -4.12 -4.55 3.19
C ASP A 19 -3.28 -3.27 3.32
N ALA A 20 -3.94 -2.12 3.23
CA ALA A 20 -3.29 -0.82 3.29
C ALA A 20 -2.57 -0.57 4.63
N SER A 21 -3.13 -1.07 5.74
CA SER A 21 -2.52 -0.92 7.08
C SER A 21 -1.16 -1.62 7.19
N ARG A 22 -0.96 -2.66 6.38
CA ARG A 22 0.29 -3.44 6.32
C ARG A 22 1.08 -3.19 5.06
N ASN A 23 0.61 -2.28 4.20
CA ASN A 23 1.21 -1.98 2.90
C ASN A 23 1.56 -3.25 2.10
N SER A 24 0.67 -4.25 2.12
CA SER A 24 0.96 -5.60 1.60
C SER A 24 -0.29 -6.30 1.05
N CYS A 25 -0.06 -7.21 0.09
CA CYS A 25 -1.12 -8.05 -0.48
C CYS A 25 -1.20 -9.38 0.27
N ARG A 26 -2.40 -9.71 0.78
CA ARG A 26 -2.66 -10.87 1.62
C ARG A 26 -3.71 -11.80 0.98
N PRO A 27 -3.62 -13.11 1.20
CA PRO A 27 -4.60 -14.05 0.67
C PRO A 27 -5.94 -13.93 1.41
N PHE A 28 -7.03 -14.21 0.71
CA PHE A 28 -8.36 -14.41 1.29
C PHE A 28 -9.19 -15.38 0.44
N THR A 29 -10.25 -15.94 1.03
CA THR A 29 -11.20 -16.81 0.32
C THR A 29 -12.34 -15.96 -0.26
N TYR A 30 -12.40 -15.88 -1.58
CA TYR A 30 -13.52 -15.28 -2.30
C TYR A 30 -14.58 -16.33 -2.59
N GLY A 31 -15.85 -15.98 -2.37
CA GLY A 31 -17.04 -16.79 -2.61
C GLY A 31 -17.28 -17.18 -4.08
N CYS A 32 -16.42 -16.71 -5.00
CA CYS A 32 -16.49 -16.89 -6.45
C CYS A 32 -17.58 -16.08 -7.18
N CYS A 33 -18.32 -15.19 -6.49
CA CYS A 33 -19.21 -14.22 -7.14
C CYS A 33 -19.38 -12.95 -6.28
N GLY A 34 -19.77 -11.82 -6.91
CA GLY A 34 -19.95 -10.53 -6.23
C GLY A 34 -18.64 -9.96 -5.67
N GLY A 35 -18.73 -9.31 -4.50
CA GLY A 35 -17.60 -8.64 -3.84
C GLY A 35 -17.18 -7.34 -4.51
N ASN A 36 -16.00 -6.84 -4.16
CA ASN A 36 -15.47 -5.55 -4.63
C ASN A 36 -14.19 -5.68 -5.47
N ALA A 37 -13.66 -4.53 -5.93
CA ALA A 37 -12.48 -4.46 -6.78
C ALA A 37 -11.15 -4.80 -6.08
N ASN A 38 -11.12 -4.88 -4.75
CA ASN A 38 -9.93 -5.30 -3.98
C ASN A 38 -9.79 -6.83 -3.98
N ASN A 39 -9.76 -7.42 -5.18
CA ASN A 39 -9.80 -8.86 -5.42
C ASN A 39 -8.94 -9.20 -6.63
N PHE A 40 -7.79 -9.84 -6.39
CA PHE A 40 -6.80 -10.16 -7.41
C PHE A 40 -6.53 -11.66 -7.48
N LYS A 41 -6.30 -12.16 -8.70
CA LYS A 41 -6.01 -13.58 -8.96
C LYS A 41 -4.62 -14.02 -8.48
N SER A 42 -3.70 -13.09 -8.24
CA SER A 42 -2.37 -13.41 -7.74
C SER A 42 -1.78 -12.27 -6.90
N LYS A 43 -0.84 -12.61 -6.02
CA LYS A 43 -0.10 -11.64 -5.21
C LYS A 43 0.57 -10.58 -6.08
N LYS A 44 1.24 -10.99 -7.17
CA LYS A 44 1.92 -10.09 -8.11
C LYS A 44 0.97 -9.08 -8.77
N LEU A 45 -0.24 -9.51 -9.13
CA LEU A 45 -1.25 -8.61 -9.69
C LEU A 45 -1.70 -7.57 -8.65
N CYS A 46 -2.01 -8.02 -7.44
CA CYS A 46 -2.34 -7.14 -6.33
C CYS A 46 -1.23 -6.14 -6.05
N GLU A 47 0.02 -6.60 -5.92
CA GLU A 47 1.16 -5.74 -5.61
C GLU A 47 1.40 -4.72 -6.73
N ARG A 48 1.29 -5.13 -7.99
CA ARG A 48 1.45 -4.20 -9.11
C ARG A 48 0.34 -3.14 -9.16
N SER A 49 -0.88 -3.51 -8.76
CA SER A 49 -2.04 -2.62 -8.77
C SER A 49 -2.08 -1.67 -7.58
N CYS A 50 -1.68 -2.13 -6.40
CA CYS A 50 -1.95 -1.42 -5.13
C CYS A 50 -0.71 -1.05 -4.34
N ARG A 51 0.43 -1.75 -4.52
CA ARG A 51 1.64 -1.41 -3.78
C ARG A 51 2.14 -0.05 -4.28
N PRO A 52 2.45 0.89 -3.38
CA PRO A 52 3.03 2.16 -3.76
C PRO A 52 4.28 1.92 -4.61
N ARG A 53 4.34 2.54 -5.79
CA ARG A 53 5.53 2.49 -6.62
C ARG A 53 6.61 3.30 -5.90
N ARG A 54 7.61 2.60 -5.36
CA ARG A 54 8.87 3.24 -4.96
C ARG A 54 9.58 3.63 -6.24
N CYS A 55 10.02 4.89 -6.34
CA CYS A 55 10.72 5.43 -7.50
C CYS A 55 12.21 5.06 -7.40
N PRO A 56 12.72 4.03 -8.10
CA PRO A 56 14.13 3.66 -7.97
C PRO A 56 15.02 4.55 -8.85
N ASN A 57 14.45 5.15 -9.91
CA ASN A 57 15.16 5.85 -10.98
C ASN A 57 14.59 7.24 -11.33
N ILE A 58 13.69 7.78 -10.50
CA ILE A 58 13.33 9.21 -10.57
C ILE A 58 14.06 9.86 -9.40
N ALA A 59 15.13 10.59 -9.69
CA ALA A 59 15.69 11.54 -8.74
C ALA A 59 14.65 12.65 -8.57
N CYS A 60 13.88 12.60 -7.48
CA CYS A 60 12.98 13.69 -7.14
C CYS A 60 13.87 14.89 -6.73
N PHE A 61 14.16 15.79 -7.68
CA PHE A 61 14.98 16.98 -7.41
C PHE A 61 14.29 17.94 -6.41
N VAL A 62 12.95 18.00 -6.47
CA VAL A 62 12.08 18.62 -5.47
C VAL A 62 10.86 17.71 -5.32
N GLY A 63 10.55 17.28 -4.10
CA GLY A 63 9.41 16.40 -3.82
C GLY A 63 9.03 16.39 -2.33
N ALA A 64 8.11 15.53 -1.94
CA ALA A 64 7.57 15.47 -0.58
C ALA A 64 8.67 15.45 0.50
N CYS A 65 9.72 14.63 0.33
CA CYS A 65 10.80 14.51 1.31
C CYS A 65 11.75 15.71 1.39
N THR A 66 11.75 16.61 0.41
CA THR A 66 12.57 17.84 0.48
C THR A 66 11.81 19.01 1.08
N ILE A 67 10.46 18.96 1.10
CA ILE A 67 9.61 20.08 1.55
C ILE A 67 8.81 19.78 2.82
N GLN A 68 8.55 18.51 3.13
CA GLN A 68 7.77 18.07 4.29
C GLN A 68 8.70 17.70 5.45
N LYS A 69 8.20 17.89 6.68
CA LYS A 69 8.83 17.44 7.92
C LYS A 69 7.84 16.58 8.70
N CYS A 70 8.36 15.68 9.53
CA CYS A 70 7.57 14.88 10.46
C CYS A 70 7.86 15.34 11.89
N ASP A 71 7.08 16.27 12.41
CA ASP A 71 7.36 16.91 13.71
C ASP A 71 7.32 15.91 14.88
N ASN A 72 6.46 14.90 14.80
CA ASN A 72 6.35 13.84 15.81
C ASN A 72 7.52 12.84 15.78
N PHE A 73 8.23 12.73 14.66
CA PHE A 73 9.38 11.83 14.50
C PHE A 73 10.53 12.51 13.73
N PRO A 74 11.28 13.43 14.38
CA PRO A 74 12.32 14.22 13.70
C PRO A 74 13.46 13.38 13.08
N GLU A 75 13.68 12.17 13.61
CA GLU A 75 14.71 11.23 13.15
C GLU A 75 14.18 10.20 12.12
N ALA A 76 12.91 10.29 11.73
CA ALA A 76 12.35 9.37 10.74
C ALA A 76 13.04 9.56 9.37
N THR A 77 13.36 8.45 8.71
CA THR A 77 13.84 8.46 7.33
C THR A 77 12.67 8.68 6.38
N CYS A 78 12.74 9.71 5.53
CA CYS A 78 11.74 9.95 4.48
C CYS A 78 12.08 9.23 3.18
N PHE A 79 11.09 8.58 2.58
CA PHE A 79 11.16 7.96 1.26
C PHE A 79 10.13 8.60 0.34
N ALA A 80 10.57 9.16 -0.79
CA ALA A 80 9.65 9.68 -1.79
C ALA A 80 8.91 8.51 -2.47
N VAL A 81 7.59 8.60 -2.53
CA VAL A 81 6.71 7.64 -3.22
C VAL A 81 6.31 8.24 -4.56
N CYS A 82 6.37 7.48 -5.66
CA CYS A 82 5.95 7.99 -6.97
C CYS A 82 4.48 8.49 -6.90
N PRO A 83 4.14 9.66 -7.45
CA PRO A 83 4.91 10.49 -8.39
C PRO A 83 5.80 11.59 -7.75
N CYS A 84 6.40 11.34 -6.59
CA CYS A 84 7.23 12.27 -5.79
C CYS A 84 6.45 13.29 -4.95
N ASP A 85 5.13 13.37 -5.07
CA ASP A 85 4.27 14.25 -4.27
C ASP A 85 3.93 13.68 -2.89
N ASN A 86 4.13 12.38 -2.70
CA ASN A 86 3.87 11.68 -1.45
C ASN A 86 5.18 11.30 -0.74
N SER A 87 5.19 11.44 0.58
CA SER A 87 6.26 10.94 1.45
C SER A 87 5.82 9.66 2.15
N ARG A 88 6.80 8.83 2.48
CA ARG A 88 6.66 7.72 3.43
C ARG A 88 7.72 7.90 4.49
N TRP A 89 7.33 7.97 5.75
CA TRP A 89 8.22 8.15 6.88
C TRP A 89 8.43 6.84 7.63
N VAL A 90 9.68 6.47 7.87
CA VAL A 90 10.03 5.25 8.60
C VAL A 90 10.91 5.59 9.79
N TYR A 91 10.48 5.21 10.99
CA TYR A 91 11.23 5.38 12.23
C TYR A 91 11.47 4.02 12.87
N ASN A 92 12.72 3.68 13.20
CA ASN A 92 13.11 2.37 13.75
C ASN A 92 12.57 1.15 12.98
N GLY A 93 12.43 1.28 11.65
CA GLY A 93 11.93 0.22 10.77
C GLY A 93 10.41 0.13 10.63
N GLU A 94 9.64 0.96 11.36
CA GLU A 94 8.18 1.01 11.27
C GLU A 94 7.71 2.18 10.40
N ASP A 95 6.61 1.99 9.67
CA ASP A 95 5.97 3.05 8.88
C ASP A 95 5.16 3.96 9.81
N VAL A 96 5.58 5.23 9.91
CA VAL A 96 4.97 6.25 10.77
C VAL A 96 4.31 7.38 9.96
N THR A 97 4.11 7.18 8.65
CA THR A 97 3.61 8.21 7.73
C THR A 97 2.31 8.86 8.22
N ASP A 98 1.35 8.10 8.75
CA ASP A 98 0.05 8.61 9.24
C ASP A 98 0.15 9.32 10.62
N LYS A 99 1.34 9.32 11.23
CA LYS A 99 1.65 9.99 12.51
C LYS A 99 2.59 11.17 12.30
N CYS A 100 3.04 11.36 11.08
CA CYS A 100 3.51 12.64 10.57
C CYS A 100 2.28 13.43 10.10
#